data_AF-A0A6J6BG83-F1
#
_entry.id   AF-A0A6J6BG83-F1
#
_cell.length_a   1.000
_cell.length_b   1.000
_cell.length_c   1.000
_cell.angle_alpha   90.00
_cell.angle_beta   90.00
_cell.angle_gamma   90.00
#
_symmetry.space_group_name_H-M   'P 1'
#
loop_
_entity.id
_entity.type
_entity.pdbx_description
1 polymer ?
#
loop_
_entity_poly.entity_id
_entity_poly.type
_entity_poly.pdbx_seq_one_letter_code
_entity_poly.pdbx_strand_id
1 'polypeptide(L)' 'MTNEMTQCVKSFDWKLADLQRVTVNSLKSSFIPFEERLEIIEKIVKPAYAAISAE' A
#
# COMPACT_ATOMS: atom_id res chain seq x y z
N MET A 1 8.00 2.12 -9.51
CA MET A 1 7.96 0.81 -8.85
C MET A 1 6.89 -0.15 -9.40
N THR A 2 6.24 0.15 -10.53
CA THR A 2 5.17 -0.71 -11.08
C THR A 2 5.69 -2.08 -11.51
N ASN A 3 6.89 -2.15 -12.09
CA ASN A 3 7.49 -3.40 -12.52
C ASN A 3 7.75 -4.35 -11.33
N GLU A 4 8.39 -3.86 -10.28
CA GLU A 4 8.76 -4.65 -9.10
C GLU A 4 7.51 -5.21 -8.39
N MET A 5 6.49 -4.37 -8.18
CA MET A 5 5.22 -4.80 -7.58
C MET A 5 4.51 -5.85 -8.46
N THR A 6 4.56 -5.70 -9.78
CA THR A 6 3.99 -6.69 -10.72
C THR A 6 4.73 -8.02 -10.67
N GLN A 7 6.06 -8.01 -10.53
CA GLN A 7 6.84 -9.24 -10.37
C GLN A 7 6.51 -9.96 -9.05
N CYS A 8 6.30 -9.22 -7.96
CA CYS A 8 5.86 -9.82 -6.69
C CYS A 8 4.49 -10.49 -6.81
N VAL A 9 3.52 -9.85 -7.46
CA VAL A 9 2.20 -10.45 -7.74
C VAL A 9 2.35 -11.75 -8.53
N LYS A 10 3.13 -11.74 -9.61
CA LYS A 10 3.32 -12.93 -10.47
C LYS A 10 4.07 -14.07 -9.76
N SER A 11 5.04 -13.74 -8.91
CA SER A 11 5.94 -14.74 -8.32
C SER A 11 5.40 -15.33 -7.03
N PHE A 12 4.63 -14.55 -6.26
CA PHE A 12 4.18 -14.91 -4.91
C PHE A 12 2.66 -14.99 -4.76
N ASP A 13 1.91 -14.86 -5.87
CA ASP A 13 0.44 -14.82 -5.88
C ASP A 13 -0.12 -13.76 -4.91
N TRP A 14 0.57 -12.61 -4.81
CA TRP A 14 0.14 -11.52 -3.94
C TRP A 14 -1.17 -10.92 -4.43
N LYS A 15 -2.08 -10.73 -3.48
CA LYS A 15 -3.37 -10.11 -3.73
C LYS A 15 -3.29 -8.61 -3.47
N LEU A 16 -4.35 -7.90 -3.83
CA LEU A 16 -4.47 -6.46 -3.59
C LEU A 16 -4.30 -6.12 -2.09
N ALA A 17 -4.75 -7.00 -1.19
CA ALA A 17 -4.53 -6.88 0.25
C ALA A 17 -3.04 -6.95 0.66
N ASP A 18 -2.23 -7.77 -0.01
CA ASP A 18 -0.79 -7.84 0.24
C ASP A 18 -0.09 -6.56 -0.22
N LEU A 19 -0.48 -6.03 -1.38
CA LEU A 19 0.02 -4.76 -1.89
C LEU A 19 -0.34 -3.59 -0.95
N GLN A 20 -1.57 -3.56 -0.42
CA GLN A 20 -1.96 -2.58 0.60
C GLN A 20 -1.09 -2.72 1.85
N ARG A 21 -0.86 -3.96 2.33
CA ARG A 21 -0.07 -4.22 3.53
C ARG A 21 1.37 -3.73 3.40
N VAL A 22 2.05 -4.02 2.29
CA VAL A 22 3.44 -3.56 2.10
C VAL A 22 3.51 -2.05 1.93
N THR A 23 2.54 -1.42 1.26
CA THR A 23 2.48 0.04 1.12
C THR A 23 2.29 0.74 2.47
N VAL A 24 1.39 0.24 3.32
CA VAL A 24 1.20 0.76 4.69
C VAL A 24 2.45 0.56 5.54
N ASN A 25 3.11 -0.60 5.46
CA ASN A 25 4.34 -0.86 6.21
C ASN A 25 5.51 0.03 5.77
N SER A 26 5.60 0.33 4.47
CA SER A 26 6.55 1.30 3.93
C SER A 26 6.32 2.69 4.51
N LEU A 27 5.05 3.15 4.58
CA LEU A 27 4.73 4.43 5.23
C LEU A 27 5.07 4.41 6.72
N LYS A 28 4.75 3.34 7.45
CA LYS A 28 5.12 3.22 8.88
C LYS A 28 6.64 3.29 9.11
N SER A 29 7.43 2.89 8.12
CA SER A 29 8.90 2.88 8.17
C SER A 29 9.54 4.11 7.55
N SER A 30 8.75 5.04 6.98
CA SER A 30 9.29 6.22 6.32
C SER A 30 9.75 7.28 7.33
N PHE A 31 10.70 8.10 6.89
CA PHE A 31 11.30 9.18 7.69
C PHE A 31 10.55 10.50 7.57
N ILE A 32 9.21 10.46 7.54
CA ILE A 32 8.36 11.66 7.67
C ILE A 32 7.70 11.67 9.07
N PRO A 33 7.22 12.84 9.55
CA PRO A 33 6.57 12.95 10.85
C PRO A 33 5.40 11.98 11.05
N PHE A 34 5.19 11.56 12.30
CA PHE A 34 4.19 10.52 12.61
C PHE A 34 2.77 10.88 12.15
N GLU A 35 2.33 12.12 12.40
CA GLU A 35 1.00 12.58 12.01
C GLU A 35 0.81 12.58 10.48
N GLU A 36 1.84 12.99 9.73
CA GLU A 36 1.82 12.95 8.26
C GLU A 36 1.71 11.52 7.74
N ARG A 37 2.41 10.56 8.36
CA ARG A 37 2.24 9.13 8.02
C ARG A 37 0.82 8.67 8.23
N LEU A 38 0.23 9.01 9.38
CA LEU A 38 -1.13 8.59 9.72
C LEU A 38 -2.14 9.19 8.74
N GLU A 39 -2.00 10.47 8.41
CA GLU A 39 -2.86 11.16 7.46
C GLU A 39 -2.81 10.51 6.07
N ILE A 40 -1.61 10.23 5.55
CA ILE A 40 -1.46 9.58 4.23
C ILE A 40 -2.04 8.15 4.26
N ILE A 41 -1.78 7.39 5.32
CA ILE A 41 -2.28 6.01 5.45
C ILE A 41 -3.81 5.99 5.45
N GLU A 42 -4.44 6.80 6.31
CA GLU A 42 -5.89 6.75 6.55
C GLU A 42 -6.70 7.47 5.48
N LYS A 43 -6.23 8.61 4.96
CA LYS A 43 -7.01 9.44 4.02
C LYS A 43 -6.73 9.14 2.55
N ILE A 44 -5.58 8.52 2.22
CA ILE A 44 -5.17 8.31 0.83
C ILE A 44 -5.01 6.82 0.53
N VAL A 45 -4.12 6.13 1.24
CA VAL A 45 -3.76 4.74 0.90
C VAL A 45 -4.93 3.79 1.11
N LYS A 46 -5.48 3.71 2.33
CA LYS A 46 -6.59 2.78 2.61
C LYS A 46 -7.82 3.03 1.73
N PRO A 47 -8.30 4.27 1.53
CA PRO A 47 -9.46 4.53 0.67
C PRO A 47 -9.21 4.15 -0.79
N ALA A 48 -8.01 4.42 -1.32
CA ALA A 48 -7.68 4.07 -2.71
C ALA A 48 -7.71 2.55 -2.93
N TYR A 49 -7.11 1.76 -2.04
CA TYR A 49 -7.16 0.30 -2.13
C TYR A 49 -8.58 -0.25 -1.93
N ALA A 50 -9.38 0.37 -1.04
CA ALA A 50 -10.78 -0.01 -0.84
C ALA A 50 -11.62 0.23 -2.10
N ALA A 51 -11.43 1.35 -2.79
CA ALA A 51 -12.12 1.65 -4.04
C ALA A 51 -11.80 0.64 -5.15
N ILE A 52 -10.53 0.27 -5.30
CA ILE A 52 -10.09 -0.72 -6.31
C ILE A 52 -10.58 -2.13 -5.93
N SER A 53 -10.64 -2.48 -4.64
CA SER A 53 -11.09 -3.80 -4.20
C SER A 53 -12.60 -4.01 -4.34
N ALA A 54 -13.36 -2.93 -4.54
CA ALA A 54 -14.82 -2.95 -4.68
C ALA A 54 -15.28 -2.99 -6.15
N GLU A 55 -14.35 -2.91 -7.10
CA GLU A 55 -14.57 -3.08 -8.54
C GLU A 55 -14.52 -4.56 -8.94
#